data_AF-A0A2R8A9S2-F1
#
_entry.id   AF-A0A2R8A9S2-F1
#
_cell.length_a   1.000
_cell.length_b   1.000
_cell.length_c   1.000
_cell.angle_alpha   90.00
_cell.angle_beta   90.00
_cell.angle_gamma   90.00
#
_symmetry.space_group_name_H-M   'P 1'
#
loop_
_entity.id
_entity.type
_entity.pdbx_description
1 polymer ?
#
loop_
_entity_poly.entity_id
_entity_poly.type
_entity_poly.pdbx_seq_one_letter_code
_entity_poly.pdbx_strand_id
1 'polypeptide(L)' 'MRRPKLLIAAAREAASRMRNRQGLSLDMLEEREEHLNISRRARAADYDVVQHVEVLARLLVARRAKA' A
#
# COMPACT_ATOMS: atom_id res chain seq x y z
N MET A 1 10.53 -9.48 -2.11
CA MET A 1 10.62 -9.03 -0.69
C MET A 1 9.41 -9.53 0.10
N ARG A 2 9.58 -10.07 1.31
CA ARG A 2 8.48 -10.60 2.14
C ARG A 2 7.86 -9.47 2.98
N ARG A 3 6.58 -9.15 2.75
CA ARG A 3 5.83 -8.12 3.51
C ARG A 3 5.28 -8.70 4.82
N PRO A 4 5.16 -7.91 5.91
CA PRO A 4 4.53 -8.38 7.15
C PRO A 4 3.08 -8.83 6.92
N LYS A 5 2.70 -9.98 7.47
CA LYS A 5 1.36 -10.57 7.25
C LYS A 5 0.23 -9.65 7.72
N LEU A 6 0.41 -8.95 8.84
CA LEU A 6 -0.59 -8.03 9.41
C LEU A 6 -0.83 -6.81 8.52
N LEU A 7 0.23 -6.24 7.92
CA LEU A 7 0.11 -5.13 6.96
C LEU A 7 -0.71 -5.53 5.73
N ILE A 8 -0.45 -6.73 5.20
CA ILE A 8 -1.21 -7.25 4.06
C ILE A 8 -2.67 -7.51 4.43
N ALA A 9 -2.96 -8.03 5.62
CA ALA A 9 -4.32 -8.26 6.07
C ALA A 9 -5.11 -6.95 6.17
N ALA A 10 -4.54 -5.93 6.83
CA ALA A 10 -5.16 -4.60 6.94
C ALA A 10 -5.37 -3.95 5.57
N ALA A 11 -4.39 -4.03 4.68
CA ALA A 11 -4.50 -3.50 3.32
C ALA A 11 -5.59 -4.20 2.49
N ARG A 12 -5.81 -5.50 2.68
CA ARG A 12 -6.90 -6.23 2.03
C ARG A 12 -8.27 -5.79 2.54
N GLU A 13 -8.41 -5.65 3.85
CA GLU A 13 -9.64 -5.10 4.44
C GLU A 13 -9.94 -3.71 3.90
N ALA A 14 -8.95 -2.81 3.91
CA ALA A 14 -9.08 -1.48 3.35
C ALA A 14 -9.47 -1.53 1.86
N ALA A 15 -8.76 -2.33 1.05
CA ALA A 15 -9.04 -2.49 -0.38
C ALA A 15 -10.48 -2.99 -0.63
N SER A 16 -11.00 -3.90 0.19
CA SER A 16 -12.37 -4.42 0.05
C SER A 16 -13.45 -3.34 0.23
N ARG A 17 -13.14 -2.27 0.97
CA ARG A 17 -14.04 -1.14 1.24
C ARG A 17 -13.88 -0.01 0.22
N MET A 18 -12.84 -0.05 -0.63
CA MET A 18 -12.59 0.97 -1.63
C MET A 18 -13.51 0.78 -2.85
N ARG A 19 -14.39 1.74 -3.11
CA ARG A 19 -15.02 1.87 -4.44
C ARG A 19 -14.00 2.49 -5.38
N ASN A 20 -13.73 1.85 -6.53
CA ASN A 20 -12.76 2.24 -7.57
C ASN A 20 -12.45 3.74 -7.57
N ARG A 21 -11.45 4.14 -6.79
CA ARG A 21 -11.04 5.54 -6.65
C ARG A 21 -9.87 5.72 -7.62
N GLN A 22 -10.18 6.28 -8.79
CA GLN A 22 -9.15 6.83 -9.68
C GLN A 22 -8.33 7.82 -8.85
N GLY A 23 -7.01 7.64 -8.78
CA GLY A 23 -6.22 8.48 -7.88
C GLY A 23 -4.73 8.51 -8.11
N LEU A 24 -4.08 7.41 -8.49
CA LEU A 24 -2.63 7.37 -8.74
C LEU A 24 -2.33 6.28 -9.78
N SER A 25 -1.32 6.50 -10.63
CA SER A 25 -0.83 5.45 -11.53
C SER A 25 -0.24 4.29 -10.72
N LEU A 26 -0.23 3.09 -11.30
CA LEU A 26 0.33 1.90 -10.65
C LEU A 26 1.80 2.14 -10.24
N ASP A 27 2.58 2.75 -11.13
CA ASP A 27 4.01 3.01 -10.90
C ASP A 27 4.25 3.95 -9.71
N MET A 28 3.47 5.05 -9.59
CA MET A 28 3.57 5.97 -8.44
C MET A 28 3.21 5.28 -7.13
N LEU A 29 2.23 4.36 -7.15
CA LEU A 29 1.85 3.60 -5.97
C LEU A 29 2.95 2.60 -5.56
N GLU A 30 3.64 2.00 -6.52
CA GLU A 30 4.74 1.06 -6.27
C GLU A 30 5.95 1.79 -5.68
N GLU A 31 6.33 2.94 -6.24
CA GLU A 31 7.41 3.79 -5.70
C GLU A 31 7.10 4.26 -4.27
N ARG A 32 5.86 4.69 -4.02
CA ARG A 32 5.45 5.13 -2.68
C ARG A 32 5.45 3.98 -1.67
N GLU A 33 5.05 2.77 -2.07
CA GLU A 33 5.11 1.59 -1.20
C GLU A 33 6.55 1.20 -0.88
N GLU A 34 7.44 1.30 -1.85
CA GLU A 34 8.86 1.02 -1.66
C GLU A 34 9.49 1.99 -0.66
N HIS A 35 9.24 3.30 -0.82
CA HIS A 35 9.68 4.32 0.14
C HIS A 35 9.18 4.00 1.56
N LEU A 36 7.87 3.74 1.73
CA LEU A 36 7.30 3.43 3.04
C LEU A 36 7.86 2.13 3.64
N ASN A 37 8.19 1.14 2.81
CA ASN A 37 8.83 -0.09 3.27
C ASN A 37 10.30 0.13 3.67
N ILE A 38 11.03 1.03 3.00
CA ILE A 38 12.37 1.46 3.41
C ILE A 38 12.29 2.18 4.76
N SER A 39 11.44 3.20 4.91
CA SER A 39 11.26 3.94 6.17
C SER A 39 10.86 3.01 7.33
N ARG A 40 9.94 2.06 7.08
CA ARG A 40 9.56 1.03 8.06
C ARG A 40 10.75 0.19 8.53
N ARG A 41 11.62 -0.25 7.61
CA ARG A 41 12.80 -1.08 7.93
C ARG A 41 13.84 -0.27 8.70
N ALA A 42 14.02 0.99 8.33
CA ALA A 42 14.91 1.92 9.02
C ALA A 42 14.36 2.39 10.38
N ARG A 43 13.09 2.06 10.72
CA ARG A 43 12.37 2.62 11.88
C ARG A 43 12.41 4.14 11.89
N ALA A 44 12.31 4.74 10.69
CA ALA A 44 12.37 6.17 10.53
C ALA A 44 11.17 6.84 11.23
N ALA A 45 11.40 8.03 11.79
CA ALA A 45 10.39 8.75 12.56
C ALA A 45 9.21 9.25 11.72
N ASP A 46 9.41 9.37 10.40
CA ASP A 46 8.42 9.76 9.41
C ASP A 46 7.60 8.57 8.86
N TYR A 47 7.89 7.34 9.31
CA TYR A 47 7.14 6.18 8.88
C TYR A 47 5.71 6.19 9.45
N ASP A 48 4.73 6.24 8.54
CA ASP A 48 3.31 6.14 8.87
C ASP A 48 2.73 4.80 8.42
N VAL A 49 2.27 4.00 9.39
CA VAL A 49 1.64 2.70 9.15
C VAL A 49 0.30 2.82 8.43
N VAL A 50 -0.47 3.87 8.70
CA VAL A 50 -1.78 4.11 8.08
C VAL A 50 -1.58 4.42 6.60
N GLN A 51 -0.64 5.30 6.27
CA GLN A 51 -0.27 5.57 4.87
C GLN A 51 0.20 4.31 4.14
N HIS A 52 1.00 3.46 4.79
CA HIS A 52 1.46 2.22 4.19
C HIS A 52 0.29 1.27 3.87
N VAL A 53 -0.65 1.12 4.80
CA VAL A 53 -1.87 0.32 4.58
C VAL A 53 -2.69 0.88 3.42
N GLU A 54 -2.87 2.20 3.34
CA GLU A 54 -3.61 2.84 2.24
C GLU A 54 -2.95 2.63 0.88
N VAL A 55 -1.63 2.82 0.78
CA VAL A 55 -0.90 2.62 -0.48
C VAL A 55 -0.99 1.17 -0.93
N LEU A 56 -0.83 0.22 -0.01
CA LEU A 56 -1.00 -1.21 -0.31
C LEU A 56 -2.43 -1.52 -0.75
N ALA A 57 -3.45 -0.93 -0.11
CA ALA A 57 -4.84 -1.12 -0.49
C ALA A 57 -5.11 -0.61 -1.91
N ARG A 58 -4.60 0.58 -2.25
CA ARG A 58 -4.67 1.17 -3.59
C ARG A 58 -3.95 0.30 -4.63
N LEU A 59 -2.77 -0.23 -4.32
CA LEU A 59 -2.06 -1.17 -5.19
C LEU A 59 -2.86 -2.42 -5.49
N LEU A 60 -3.51 -3.00 -4.47
CA LEU A 60 -4.34 -4.20 -4.63
C LEU A 60 -5.53 -3.92 -5.55
N VAL A 61 -6.19 -2.78 -5.37
CA VAL A 61 -7.32 -2.36 -6.24
C VAL A 61 -6.83 -2.10 -7.67
N ALA A 62 -5.73 -1.36 -7.84
CA ALA A 62 -5.18 -1.03 -9.15
C ALA A 62 -4.73 -2.27 -9.94
N ARG A 63 -4.08 -3.23 -9.28
CA ARG A 63 -3.69 -4.51 -9.90
C ARG A 63 -4.89 -5.35 -10.30
N ARG A 64 -5.97 -5.35 -9.51
CA ARG A 64 -7.21 -6.03 -9.85
C ARG A 64 -7.91 -5.41 -11.05
N ALA A 65 -7.84 -4.08 -11.21
CA ALA A 65 -8.43 -3.40 -12.36
C ALA A 65 -7.67 -3.62 -13.68
N LYS A 66 -6.39 -4.04 -13.61
CA LYS A 66 -5.55 -4.36 -14.78
C LYS A 66 -5.66 -5.84 -15.22
N ALA A 67 -6.12 -6.73 -14.33
CA ALA A 67 -6.26 -8.18 -14.56
C ALA A 67 -7.60 -8.51 -15.22
#